data_AF-A0A5B1R172-F1
#
_entry.id   AF-A0A5B1R172-F1
#
_cell.length_a   1.000
_cell.length_b   1.000
_cell.length_c   1.000
_cell.angle_alpha   90.00
_cell.angle_beta   90.00
_cell.angle_gamma   90.00
#
_symmetry.space_group_name_H-M   'P 1'
#
loop_
_entity.id
_entity.type
_entity.pdbx_description
1 polymer ?
#
loop_
_entity_poly.entity_id
_entity_poly.type
_entity_poly.pdbx_seq_one_letter_code
_entity_poly.pdbx_strand_id
1 'polypeptide(L)'
;IPETDERSFVVISGGTGCNAICAAFTRACYVLPVSDDGGSSSEIIRVLGGPSIGDIRSRLVRLIPPAPPGSPLDGLRTLLAHRLPASVSEQSARDEWRAIVEGRSALWAGIPNDRKETIRGFLVYFESEVLRRAHKRFSFVNGRKGLPHGLLHACT
;
A
#
# COMPACT_ATOMS: atom_id res chain seq x y z
N ILE A 1 10.70 -12.73 -34.31
CA ILE A 1 10.38 -13.07 -32.90
C ILE A 1 11.42 -12.32 -32.08
N PRO A 2 11.06 -11.34 -31.24
CA PRO A 2 12.07 -10.70 -30.41
C PRO A 2 12.61 -11.76 -29.44
N GLU A 3 13.93 -11.87 -29.36
CA GLU A 3 14.62 -12.73 -28.40
C GLU A 3 14.09 -12.42 -27.00
N THR A 4 13.41 -13.38 -26.38
CA THR A 4 13.02 -13.28 -24.98
C THR A 4 14.30 -13.36 -24.16
N ASP A 5 14.74 -12.23 -23.60
CA ASP A 5 15.87 -12.17 -22.67
C ASP A 5 15.60 -13.16 -21.52
N GLU A 6 16.28 -14.32 -21.54
CA GLU A 6 16.09 -15.41 -20.57
C GLU A 6 16.66 -15.10 -19.19
N ARG A 7 17.37 -13.98 -19.07
CA ARG A 7 18.02 -13.56 -17.83
C ARG A 7 16.96 -13.35 -16.74
N SER A 8 17.22 -13.98 -15.60
CA SER A 8 16.41 -13.81 -14.40
C SER A 8 17.20 -12.99 -13.38
N PHE A 9 16.54 -12.06 -12.72
CA PHE A 9 17.17 -11.07 -11.84
C PHE A 9 16.74 -11.31 -10.40
N VAL A 10 17.67 -11.13 -9.47
CA VAL A 10 17.36 -10.96 -8.05
C VAL A 10 17.68 -9.53 -7.68
N VAL A 11 16.65 -8.77 -7.33
CA VAL A 11 16.78 -7.35 -6.96
C VAL A 11 16.63 -7.25 -5.46
N ILE A 12 17.76 -7.09 -4.77
CA ILE A 12 17.80 -6.83 -3.33
C ILE A 12 17.71 -5.32 -3.15
N SER A 13 16.61 -4.84 -2.59
CA SER A 13 16.35 -3.41 -2.49
C SER A 13 15.47 -3.06 -1.29
N GLY A 14 15.66 -1.87 -0.73
CA GLY A 14 14.77 -1.28 0.28
C GLY A 14 13.69 -0.40 -0.34
N GLY A 15 13.41 0.71 0.34
CA GLY A 15 12.36 1.67 0.01
C GLY A 15 12.53 2.40 -1.32
N THR A 16 12.44 3.74 -1.30
CA THR A 16 12.14 4.48 -2.53
C THR A 16 13.25 4.48 -3.59
N GLY A 17 14.50 4.22 -3.20
CA GLY A 17 15.66 4.27 -4.10
C GLY A 17 15.58 3.33 -5.31
N CYS A 18 14.85 2.22 -5.20
CA CYS A 18 14.69 1.26 -6.31
C CYS A 18 13.35 1.38 -7.06
N ASN A 19 12.54 2.40 -6.75
CA ASN A 19 11.24 2.59 -7.39
C ASN A 19 11.35 2.89 -8.89
N ALA A 20 12.38 3.66 -9.29
CA ALA A 20 12.57 4.09 -10.67
C ALA A 20 12.92 2.93 -11.61
N ILE A 21 13.52 1.86 -11.08
CA ILE A 21 14.01 0.72 -11.87
C ILE A 21 13.11 -0.51 -11.77
N CYS A 22 12.00 -0.47 -11.01
CA CYS A 22 11.09 -1.61 -10.86
C CYS A 22 10.62 -2.20 -12.20
N ALA A 23 10.31 -1.34 -13.17
CA ALA A 23 9.78 -1.76 -14.45
C ALA A 23 10.86 -2.20 -15.45
N ALA A 24 12.15 -2.02 -15.11
CA ALA A 24 13.26 -2.36 -16.00
C ALA A 24 13.51 -3.87 -16.08
N PHE A 25 13.02 -4.65 -15.11
CA PHE A 25 13.24 -6.09 -15.03
C PHE A 25 11.97 -6.88 -15.33
N THR A 26 12.00 -7.69 -16.39
CA THR A 26 10.85 -8.51 -16.84
C THR A 26 10.71 -9.82 -16.06
N ARG A 27 11.82 -10.37 -15.53
CA ARG A 27 11.88 -11.62 -14.77
C ARG A 27 12.65 -11.43 -13.45
N ALA A 28 12.08 -10.66 -12.54
CA ALA A 28 12.74 -10.33 -11.26
C ALA A 28 12.09 -10.97 -10.04
N CYS A 29 12.93 -11.49 -9.14
CA CYS A 29 12.61 -11.75 -7.75
C CYS A 29 13.05 -10.54 -6.90
N TYR A 30 12.14 -9.94 -6.14
CA TYR A 30 12.44 -8.80 -5.27
C TYR A 30 12.60 -9.26 -3.83
N VAL A 31 13.77 -9.00 -3.25
CA VAL A 31 14.05 -9.22 -1.83
C VAL A 31 14.00 -7.87 -1.13
N LEU A 32 13.00 -7.69 -0.27
CA LEU A 32 12.72 -6.43 0.43
C LEU A 32 13.00 -6.60 1.94
N PRO A 33 13.74 -5.68 2.59
CA PRO A 33 13.92 -5.70 4.03
C PRO A 33 12.57 -5.44 4.73
N VAL A 34 12.35 -6.09 5.86
CA VAL A 34 11.12 -5.95 6.68
C VAL A 34 11.32 -5.08 7.92
N SER A 35 12.52 -4.50 8.08
CA SER A 35 12.95 -3.75 9.26
C SER A 35 12.63 -2.26 9.21
N ASP A 36 12.20 -1.70 8.08
CA ASP A 36 11.85 -0.28 7.99
C ASP A 36 10.49 -0.03 8.67
N ASP A 37 10.51 0.54 9.86
CA ASP A 37 9.32 0.80 10.69
C ASP A 37 8.83 2.25 10.59
N GLY A 38 9.18 2.98 9.52
CA GLY A 38 8.76 4.37 9.34
C GLY A 38 7.29 4.56 8.92
N GLY A 39 6.72 5.70 9.31
CA GLY A 39 5.49 6.24 8.72
C GLY A 39 4.25 5.36 8.89
N SER A 40 3.47 5.14 7.82
CA SER A 40 2.21 4.37 7.90
C SER A 40 2.42 2.91 8.34
N SER A 41 3.61 2.36 8.07
CA SER A 41 3.94 0.99 8.47
C SER A 41 4.08 0.89 9.99
N SER A 42 4.67 1.90 10.63
CA SER A 42 4.83 2.00 12.09
C SER A 42 3.49 1.87 12.81
N GLU A 43 2.48 2.58 12.34
CA GLU A 43 1.14 2.60 12.94
C GLU A 43 0.44 1.25 12.81
N ILE A 44 0.59 0.59 11.66
CA ILE A 44 0.06 -0.74 11.44
C ILE A 44 0.75 -1.74 12.36
N ILE A 45 2.08 -1.75 12.43
CA ILE A 45 2.86 -2.68 13.28
C ILE A 45 2.55 -2.44 14.76
N ARG A 46 2.47 -1.20 15.21
CA ARG A 46 2.17 -0.84 16.60
C ARG A 46 0.81 -1.39 17.06
N VAL A 47 -0.18 -1.33 16.18
CA VAL A 47 -1.55 -1.78 16.49
C VAL A 47 -1.69 -3.28 16.26
N LEU A 48 -1.34 -3.78 15.07
CA LEU A 48 -1.60 -5.14 14.63
C LEU A 48 -0.46 -6.13 14.86
N GLY A 49 0.77 -5.64 15.02
CA GLY A 49 2.00 -6.45 15.03
C GLY A 49 2.45 -6.82 13.62
N GLY A 50 3.42 -7.73 13.54
CA GLY A 50 3.94 -8.26 12.27
C GLY A 50 5.08 -7.45 11.66
N PRO A 51 5.58 -7.89 10.49
CA PRO A 51 6.67 -7.20 9.78
C PRO A 51 6.19 -5.89 9.15
N SER A 52 7.15 -5.01 8.80
CA SER A 52 6.82 -3.87 7.96
C SER A 52 6.38 -4.29 6.57
N ILE A 53 5.30 -3.66 6.10
CA ILE A 53 4.67 -3.96 4.80
C ILE A 53 4.78 -2.81 3.79
N GLY A 54 5.41 -1.69 4.18
CA GLY A 54 5.44 -0.47 3.38
C GLY A 54 6.09 -0.65 2.02
N ASP A 55 7.27 -1.27 2.01
CA ASP A 55 8.05 -1.55 0.80
C ASP A 55 7.40 -2.61 -0.07
N ILE A 56 6.79 -3.63 0.54
CA ILE A 56 6.03 -4.67 -0.18
C ILE A 56 4.89 -4.03 -0.96
N ARG A 57 4.06 -3.19 -0.31
CA ARG A 57 2.99 -2.44 -0.99
C ARG A 57 3.55 -1.58 -2.12
N SER A 58 4.60 -0.80 -1.81
CA SER A 58 5.23 0.11 -2.77
C SER A 58 5.69 -0.63 -4.03
N ARG A 59 6.23 -1.84 -3.86
CA ARG A 59 6.71 -2.70 -4.94
C ARG A 59 5.56 -3.33 -5.73
N LEU A 60 4.61 -3.96 -5.04
CA LEU A 60 3.46 -4.62 -5.69
C LEU A 60 2.67 -3.65 -6.56
N VAL A 61 2.36 -2.45 -6.06
CA VAL A 61 1.63 -1.43 -6.83
C VAL A 61 2.39 -1.00 -8.09
N ARG A 62 3.72 -0.89 -8.01
CA ARG A 62 4.57 -0.49 -9.15
C ARG A 62 4.73 -1.60 -10.19
N LEU A 63 4.62 -2.86 -9.78
CA LEU A 63 4.69 -4.02 -10.67
C LEU A 63 3.35 -4.33 -11.34
N ILE A 64 2.25 -3.66 -10.95
CA ILE A 64 0.98 -3.76 -11.69
C ILE A 64 1.24 -3.27 -13.13
N PRO A 65 0.97 -4.10 -14.15
CA PRO A 65 1.16 -3.71 -15.54
C PRO A 65 0.39 -2.43 -15.89
N PRO A 66 0.91 -1.59 -16.81
CA PRO A 66 0.14 -0.49 -17.36
C PRO A 66 -1.19 -1.00 -17.95
N ALA A 67 -2.26 -0.26 -17.72
CA ALA A 67 -3.59 -0.62 -18.19
C ALA A 67 -4.30 0.63 -18.73
N PRO A 68 -5.25 0.49 -19.67
CA PRO A 68 -6.04 1.61 -20.15
C PRO A 68 -6.81 2.27 -18.99
N PRO A 69 -6.97 3.61 -19.01
CA PRO A 69 -7.76 4.32 -18.02
C PRO A 69 -9.19 3.77 -17.91
N GLY A 70 -9.66 3.56 -16.69
CA GLY A 70 -11.01 3.02 -16.43
C GLY A 70 -11.16 1.51 -16.64
N SER A 71 -10.10 0.81 -17.03
CA SER A 71 -10.11 -0.66 -17.05
C SER A 71 -10.16 -1.23 -15.61
N PRO A 72 -10.63 -2.47 -15.43
CA PRO A 72 -10.60 -3.15 -14.13
C PRO A 72 -9.24 -3.15 -13.43
N LEU A 73 -8.14 -3.26 -14.20
CA LEU A 73 -6.78 -3.28 -13.67
C LEU A 73 -6.32 -1.88 -13.23
N ASP A 74 -6.72 -0.85 -13.95
CA ASP A 74 -6.47 0.55 -13.59
C ASP A 74 -7.22 0.95 -12.30
N GLY A 75 -8.49 0.52 -12.17
CA GLY A 75 -9.26 0.69 -10.93
C GLY A 75 -8.60 0.00 -9.73
N LEU A 76 -8.14 -1.25 -9.90
CA LEU A 76 -7.38 -1.96 -8.85
C LEU A 76 -6.08 -1.26 -8.50
N ARG A 77 -5.31 -0.80 -9.49
CA ARG A 77 -4.08 -0.04 -9.26
C ARG A 77 -4.37 1.21 -8.45
N THR A 78 -5.41 1.95 -8.80
CA THR A 78 -5.85 3.17 -8.10
C THR A 78 -6.22 2.87 -6.65
N LEU A 79 -7.06 1.86 -6.41
CA LEU A 79 -7.47 1.45 -5.06
C LEU A 79 -6.26 1.01 -4.20
N LEU A 80 -5.38 0.16 -4.72
CA LEU A 80 -4.23 -0.38 -3.98
C LEU A 80 -3.12 0.65 -3.76
N ALA A 81 -3.01 1.66 -4.64
CA ALA A 81 -2.10 2.79 -4.49
C ALA A 81 -2.62 3.86 -3.53
N HIS A 82 -3.93 3.86 -3.23
CA HIS A 82 -4.58 4.90 -2.46
C HIS A 82 -3.98 5.03 -1.06
N ARG A 83 -3.80 6.27 -0.62
CA ARG A 83 -3.43 6.63 0.74
C ARG A 83 -4.42 7.65 1.25
N LEU A 84 -4.94 7.43 2.46
CA LEU A 84 -5.77 8.42 3.13
C LEU A 84 -4.99 9.75 3.22
N PRO A 85 -5.62 10.88 2.86
CA PRO A 85 -4.92 12.16 2.83
C PRO A 85 -4.39 12.54 4.23
N ALA A 86 -3.13 12.97 4.31
CA ALA A 86 -2.53 13.38 5.58
C ALA A 86 -2.93 14.81 6.01
N SER A 87 -3.51 15.60 5.09
CA SER A 87 -3.90 16.99 5.30
C SER A 87 -5.33 17.15 5.82
N VAL A 88 -6.14 16.08 5.83
CA VAL A 88 -7.52 16.14 6.32
C VAL A 88 -7.60 15.85 7.82
N SER A 89 -8.74 16.19 8.42
CA SER A 89 -8.99 15.83 9.81
C SER A 89 -9.02 14.31 9.99
N GLU A 90 -8.68 13.82 11.19
CA GLU A 90 -8.74 12.39 11.49
C GLU A 90 -10.17 11.84 11.31
N GLN A 91 -11.19 12.64 11.62
CA GLN A 91 -12.58 12.26 11.41
C GLN A 91 -12.89 12.06 9.92
N SER A 92 -12.47 12.99 9.06
CA SER A 92 -12.64 12.86 7.61
C SER A 92 -11.94 11.63 7.04
N ALA A 93 -10.71 11.33 7.50
CA ALA A 93 -9.98 10.13 7.09
C ALA A 93 -10.69 8.83 7.55
N ARG A 94 -11.27 8.83 8.76
CA ARG A 94 -12.09 7.71 9.26
C ARG A 94 -13.34 7.50 8.43
N ASP A 95 -14.03 8.57 8.05
CA ASP A 95 -15.24 8.49 7.24
C ASP A 95 -14.95 8.01 5.81
N GLU A 96 -13.84 8.45 5.23
CA GLU A 96 -13.34 7.94 3.95
C GLU A 96 -12.98 6.44 4.04
N TRP A 97 -12.24 6.03 5.07
CA TRP A 97 -11.93 4.63 5.32
C TRP A 97 -13.19 3.77 5.44
N ARG A 98 -14.19 4.22 6.22
CA ARG A 98 -15.47 3.53 6.36
C ARG A 98 -16.18 3.40 5.02
N ALA A 99 -16.23 4.47 4.22
CA ALA A 99 -16.82 4.41 2.89
C ALA A 99 -16.10 3.40 1.97
N ILE A 100 -14.78 3.23 2.10
CA ILE A 100 -14.02 2.20 1.39
C ILE A 100 -14.41 0.80 1.87
N VAL A 101 -14.38 0.53 3.18
CA VAL A 101 -14.71 -0.79 3.77
C VAL A 101 -16.15 -1.21 3.39
N GLU A 102 -17.10 -0.28 3.46
CA GLU A 102 -18.50 -0.50 3.14
C GLU A 102 -18.77 -0.65 1.63
N GLY A 103 -17.79 -0.39 0.77
CA GLY A 103 -17.94 -0.51 -0.68
C GLY A 103 -18.60 0.72 -1.35
N ARG A 104 -18.78 1.82 -0.61
CA ARG A 104 -19.44 3.05 -1.09
C ARG A 104 -18.50 4.06 -1.74
N SER A 105 -17.18 3.90 -1.53
CA SER A 105 -16.17 4.80 -2.11
C SER A 105 -16.14 4.71 -3.64
N ALA A 106 -15.91 5.86 -4.29
CA ALA A 106 -15.68 5.93 -5.74
C ALA A 106 -14.45 5.15 -6.20
N LEU A 107 -13.51 4.81 -5.30
CA LEU A 107 -12.36 3.96 -5.59
C LEU A 107 -12.74 2.55 -6.07
N TRP A 108 -13.98 2.13 -5.83
CA TRP A 108 -14.52 0.85 -6.29
C TRP A 108 -15.06 0.88 -7.73
N ALA A 109 -15.08 2.05 -8.38
CA ALA A 109 -15.57 2.19 -9.75
C ALA A 109 -14.72 1.34 -10.72
N GLY A 110 -15.37 0.66 -11.66
CA GLY A 110 -14.71 -0.17 -12.69
C GLY A 110 -14.14 -1.51 -12.19
N ILE A 111 -14.12 -1.78 -10.88
CA ILE A 111 -13.62 -3.06 -10.34
C ILE A 111 -14.75 -4.13 -10.39
N PRO A 112 -14.49 -5.33 -10.92
CA PRO A 112 -15.42 -6.46 -10.90
C PRO A 112 -15.80 -6.92 -9.48
N ASN A 113 -17.03 -7.45 -9.31
CA ASN A 113 -17.58 -7.77 -7.99
C ASN A 113 -16.81 -8.88 -7.26
N ASP A 114 -16.35 -9.92 -7.96
CA ASP A 114 -15.52 -10.99 -7.41
C ASP A 114 -14.24 -10.43 -6.74
N ARG A 115 -13.61 -9.46 -7.39
CA ARG A 115 -12.41 -8.78 -6.87
C ARG A 115 -12.76 -7.85 -5.71
N LYS A 116 -13.89 -7.14 -5.80
CA LYS A 116 -14.39 -6.29 -4.71
C LYS A 116 -14.63 -7.09 -3.44
N GLU A 117 -15.35 -8.20 -3.55
CA GLU A 117 -15.67 -9.08 -2.43
C GLU A 117 -14.41 -9.60 -1.76
N THR A 118 -13.45 -10.08 -2.56
CA THR A 118 -12.15 -10.55 -2.07
C THR A 118 -11.41 -9.47 -1.30
N ILE A 119 -11.22 -8.29 -1.89
CA ILE A 119 -10.45 -7.19 -1.26
C ILE A 119 -11.20 -6.66 -0.03
N ARG A 120 -12.52 -6.48 -0.12
CA ARG A 120 -13.34 -6.02 1.01
C ARG A 120 -13.29 -6.98 2.18
N GLY A 121 -13.25 -8.29 1.94
CA GLY A 121 -13.06 -9.29 3.00
C GLY A 121 -11.81 -8.99 3.85
N PHE A 122 -10.68 -8.69 3.20
CA PHE A 122 -9.45 -8.28 3.90
C PHE A 122 -9.58 -6.94 4.63
N LEU A 123 -10.25 -5.95 4.02
CA LEU A 123 -10.43 -4.62 4.63
C LEU A 123 -11.34 -4.67 5.86
N VAL A 124 -12.42 -5.47 5.81
CA VAL A 124 -13.31 -5.72 6.94
C VAL A 124 -12.57 -6.44 8.05
N TYR A 125 -11.76 -7.45 7.72
CA TYR A 125 -10.90 -8.12 8.70
C TYR A 125 -9.94 -7.12 9.36
N PHE A 126 -9.24 -6.30 8.58
CA PHE A 126 -8.34 -5.27 9.11
C PHE A 126 -9.06 -4.30 10.06
N GLU A 127 -10.23 -3.79 9.67
CA GLU A 127 -11.04 -2.91 10.54
C GLU A 127 -11.43 -3.63 11.84
N SER A 128 -11.81 -4.90 11.78
CA SER A 128 -12.12 -5.68 12.98
C SER A 128 -10.92 -5.81 13.94
N GLU A 129 -9.70 -5.96 13.40
CA GLU A 129 -8.49 -6.05 14.20
C GLU A 129 -8.11 -4.69 14.83
N VAL A 130 -8.34 -3.59 14.11
CA VAL A 130 -8.16 -2.22 14.62
C VAL A 130 -9.15 -1.94 15.76
N LEU A 131 -10.43 -2.29 15.58
CA LEU A 131 -11.47 -2.13 16.59
C LEU A 131 -11.19 -2.96 17.85
N ARG A 132 -10.75 -4.23 17.70
CA ARG A 132 -10.37 -5.09 18.84
C ARG A 132 -9.24 -4.47 19.68
N ARG A 133 -8.41 -3.63 19.07
CA ARG A 133 -7.27 -2.97 19.70
C ARG A 133 -7.48 -1.46 19.84
N ALA A 134 -8.73 -1.00 19.92
CA ALA A 134 -9.09 0.42 20.00
C ALA A 134 -8.37 1.18 21.12
N HIS A 135 -8.03 0.50 22.23
CA HIS A 135 -7.22 1.08 23.31
C HIS A 135 -5.86 1.60 22.86
N LYS A 136 -5.30 1.07 21.76
CA LYS A 136 -4.02 1.51 21.18
C LYS A 136 -4.15 2.77 20.32
N ARG A 137 -5.35 3.30 20.05
CA ARG A 137 -5.59 4.49 19.20
C ARG A 137 -4.87 4.42 17.84
N PHE A 138 -5.47 3.75 16.86
CA PHE A 138 -4.96 3.75 15.48
C PHE A 138 -5.22 5.11 14.83
N SER A 139 -4.18 5.71 14.23
CA SER A 139 -4.29 6.97 13.51
C SER A 139 -4.39 6.73 12.00
N PHE A 140 -5.45 7.24 11.39
CA PHE A 140 -5.69 7.13 9.95
C PHE A 140 -4.94 8.18 9.12
N VAL A 141 -4.37 9.21 9.77
CA VAL A 141 -3.67 10.33 9.14
C VAL A 141 -2.14 10.28 9.33
N ASN A 142 -1.66 9.55 10.33
CA ASN A 142 -0.22 9.49 10.66
C ASN A 142 0.53 8.47 9.80
N GLY A 143 0.78 8.83 8.55
CA GLY A 143 1.76 8.14 7.71
C GLY A 143 3.19 8.67 7.83
N ARG A 144 3.47 9.67 8.70
CA ARG A 144 4.74 10.43 8.67
C ARG A 144 5.37 10.81 10.02
N LYS A 145 4.76 10.56 11.17
CA LYS A 145 5.26 11.12 12.44
C LYS A 145 5.77 10.04 13.39
N GLY A 146 7.09 9.92 13.45
CA GLY A 146 7.79 9.10 14.43
C GLY A 146 9.31 9.13 14.26
N LEU A 147 9.95 10.30 14.32
CA LEU A 147 11.37 10.41 14.68
C LEU A 147 11.68 11.83 15.18
N PRO A 148 12.18 11.99 16.42
CA PRO A 148 12.72 13.26 16.90
C PRO A 148 14.14 13.44 16.31
N HIS A 149 14.40 14.62 15.75
CA HIS A 149 15.73 15.14 15.37
C HIS A 149 16.71 14.18 14.66
N GLY A 150 16.83 14.34 13.34
CA GLY A 150 18.05 14.00 12.59
C GLY A 150 17.95 12.83 11.62
N LEU A 151 17.40 13.06 10.42
CA LEU A 151 18.06 12.84 9.13
C LEU A 151 17.08 13.23 8.02
N LEU A 152 17.52 14.14 7.16
CA LEU A 152 16.77 14.64 6.00
C LEU A 152 16.56 13.54 4.94
N HIS A 153 15.41 13.59 4.29
CA HIS A 153 15.10 13.01 2.96
C HIS A 153 15.13 11.47 2.81
N ALA A 154 14.01 10.82 3.17
CA ALA A 154 13.55 9.63 2.47
C ALA A 154 12.02 9.65 2.45
N CYS A 155 11.42 9.27 1.31
CA CYS A 155 9.96 9.25 1.05
C CYS A 155 9.32 10.55 0.56
N THR A 156 9.86 11.08 -0.53
CA THR A 156 9.02 11.56 -1.66
C THR A 156 9.36 10.73 -2.88
#